data_AF-A0A1S4A1Z3-F1
#
_entry.id   AF-A0A1S4A1Z3-F1
#
_cell.length_a   1.000
_cell.length_b   1.000
_cell.length_c   1.000
_cell.angle_alpha   90.00
_cell.angle_beta   90.00
_cell.angle_gamma   90.00
#
_symmetry.space_group_name_H-M   'P 1'
#
loop_
_entity.id
_entity.type
_entity.pdbx_description
1 polymer ?
#
loop_
_entity_poly.entity_id
_entity_poly.type
_entity_poly.pdbx_seq_one_letter_code
_entity_poly.pdbx_strand_id
1 'polypeptide(L)'
;MELIYELRGHMEKLHQEIFEIRRSMKSCMNMQMKLQRSIKQDVAAAISQLGQKSRRNSDNKGSNRGNCCLCCEEPIDSLLYRCGHMCTCFKCAHDLLRGTGKCPICRDPIMDVVRAYAHS
;
A
#
# COMPACT_ATOMS: atom_id res chain seq x y z
N MET A 1 -5.36 -8.60 -68.32
CA MET A 1 -4.12 -9.08 -67.67
C MET A 1 -3.65 -8.11 -66.59
N GLU A 2 -3.47 -6.82 -66.89
CA GLU A 2 -3.00 -5.80 -65.91
C GLU A 2 -3.81 -5.73 -64.60
N LEU A 3 -5.14 -5.72 -64.65
CA LEU A 3 -6.02 -5.71 -63.46
C LEU A 3 -5.77 -6.88 -62.48
N ILE A 4 -5.37 -8.05 -63.00
CA ILE A 4 -5.07 -9.23 -62.16
C ILE A 4 -3.72 -9.03 -61.45
N TYR A 5 -2.76 -8.38 -62.11
CA TYR A 5 -1.46 -8.05 -61.51
C TYR A 5 -1.58 -6.95 -60.44
N GLU A 6 -2.40 -5.92 -60.69
CA GLU A 6 -2.69 -4.87 -59.69
C GLU A 6 -3.38 -5.45 -58.45
N LEU A 7 -4.42 -6.26 -58.63
CA LEU A 7 -5.13 -6.88 -57.50
C LEU A 7 -4.21 -7.77 -56.66
N ARG A 8 -3.30 -8.51 -57.31
CA ARG A 8 -2.28 -9.31 -56.62
C ARG A 8 -1.32 -8.43 -55.82
N GLY A 9 -0.87 -7.31 -56.38
CA GLY A 9 -0.03 -6.34 -55.66
C GLY A 9 -0.73 -5.73 -54.45
N HIS A 10 -2.02 -5.40 -54.56
CA HIS A 10 -2.82 -4.92 -53.43
C HIS A 10 -2.96 -5.97 -52.33
N MET A 11 -3.17 -7.24 -52.70
CA MET A 11 -3.25 -8.35 -51.74
C MET A 11 -1.91 -8.58 -51.02
N GLU A 12 -0.79 -8.51 -51.73
CA GLU A 12 0.56 -8.61 -51.13
C GLU A 12 0.80 -7.46 -50.14
N LYS A 13 0.46 -6.23 -50.53
CA LYS A 13 0.58 -5.06 -49.65
C LYS A 13 -0.30 -5.19 -48.40
N LEU A 14 -1.54 -5.63 -48.54
CA LEU A 14 -2.47 -5.81 -47.42
C LEU A 14 -1.99 -6.89 -46.45
N HIS A 15 -1.43 -7.99 -46.97
CA HIS A 15 -0.81 -9.03 -46.14
C HIS A 15 0.40 -8.50 -45.38
N GLN A 16 1.24 -7.69 -46.03
CA GLN A 16 2.40 -7.09 -45.37
C GLN A 16 1.98 -6.12 -44.26
N GLU A 17 0.99 -5.28 -44.51
CA GLU A 17 0.45 -4.35 -43.50
C GLU A 17 -0.15 -5.11 -42.30
N ILE A 18 -0.92 -6.18 -42.53
CA ILE A 18 -1.46 -7.03 -41.46
C ILE A 18 -0.33 -7.70 -40.66
N PHE A 19 0.73 -8.14 -41.32
CA PHE A 19 1.89 -8.74 -40.65
C PHE A 19 2.57 -7.73 -39.72
N GLU A 20 2.82 -6.50 -40.19
CA GLU A 20 3.44 -5.45 -39.38
C GLU A 20 2.55 -4.99 -38.21
N ILE A 21 1.24 -4.92 -38.41
CA ILE A 21 0.29 -4.62 -37.32
C ILE A 21 0.36 -5.73 -36.25
N ARG A 22 0.29 -7.00 -36.66
CA ARG A 22 0.38 -8.14 -35.73
C ARG A 22 1.71 -8.17 -34.99
N ARG A 23 2.82 -7.85 -35.66
CA ARG A 23 4.16 -7.74 -35.07
C ARG A 23 4.21 -6.63 -34.03
N SER A 24 3.65 -5.46 -34.35
CA SER A 24 3.60 -4.30 -33.46
C SER A 24 2.76 -4.60 -32.21
N MET A 25 1.59 -5.24 -32.38
CA MET A 25 0.75 -5.68 -31.26
C MET A 25 1.47 -6.66 -30.34
N LYS A 26 2.20 -7.64 -30.90
CA LYS A 26 3.02 -8.58 -30.09
C LYS A 26 4.13 -7.87 -29.33
N SER A 27 4.81 -6.92 -29.96
CA SER A 27 5.85 -6.11 -29.31
C SER A 27 5.29 -5.29 -28.15
N CYS A 28 4.15 -4.63 -28.37
CA CYS A 28 3.44 -3.87 -27.35
C CYS A 28 3.01 -4.76 -26.17
N MET A 29 2.38 -5.91 -26.44
CA MET A 29 1.97 -6.87 -25.41
C MET A 29 3.18 -7.40 -24.61
N ASN A 30 4.30 -7.71 -25.28
CA ASN A 30 5.51 -8.16 -24.60
C ASN A 30 6.09 -7.08 -23.68
N MET A 31 6.11 -5.83 -24.13
CA MET A 31 6.56 -4.71 -23.30
C MET A 31 5.59 -4.48 -22.14
N GLN A 32 4.28 -4.52 -22.38
CA GLN A 32 3.25 -4.40 -21.36
C GLN A 32 3.39 -5.49 -20.29
N MET A 33 3.65 -6.74 -20.68
CA MET A 33 3.89 -7.85 -19.76
C MET A 33 5.16 -7.66 -18.93
N LYS A 34 6.24 -7.13 -19.54
CA LYS A 34 7.48 -6.80 -18.81
C LYS A 34 7.25 -5.68 -17.79
N LEU A 35 6.57 -4.60 -18.19
CA LEU A 35 6.24 -3.49 -17.31
C LEU A 35 5.35 -3.93 -16.15
N GLN A 36 4.29 -4.71 -16.43
CA GLN A 36 3.43 -5.28 -15.39
C GLN A 36 4.19 -6.18 -14.41
N ARG A 37 5.17 -6.96 -14.89
CA ARG A 37 6.05 -7.76 -14.02
C ARG A 37 6.96 -6.88 -13.17
N SER A 38 7.60 -5.86 -13.76
CA SER A 38 8.45 -4.91 -13.03
C SER A 38 7.68 -4.25 -11.90
N ILE A 39 6.48 -3.72 -12.18
CA ILE A 39 5.62 -3.10 -11.16
C ILE A 39 5.29 -4.10 -10.04
N LYS A 40 4.91 -5.33 -10.38
CA LYS A 40 4.63 -6.37 -9.35
C LYS A 40 5.87 -6.68 -8.51
N GLN A 41 7.05 -6.71 -9.12
CA GLN A 41 8.31 -6.99 -8.44
C GLN A 41 8.72 -5.84 -7.51
N ASP A 42 8.57 -4.59 -7.97
CA ASP A 42 8.85 -3.38 -7.19
C ASP A 42 7.89 -3.27 -6.00
N VAL A 43 6.59 -3.56 -6.21
CA VAL A 43 5.59 -3.60 -5.13
C VAL A 43 5.90 -4.71 -4.13
N ALA A 44 6.25 -5.92 -4.59
CA ALA A 44 6.61 -7.03 -3.70
C ALA A 44 7.89 -6.73 -2.90
N ALA A 45 8.88 -6.09 -3.51
CA ALA A 45 10.10 -5.63 -2.84
C ALA A 45 9.79 -4.55 -1.81
N ALA A 46 8.95 -3.57 -2.13
CA ALA A 46 8.54 -2.51 -1.20
C ALA A 46 7.74 -3.07 0.00
N ILE A 47 6.83 -4.02 -0.22
CA ILE A 47 6.10 -4.72 0.86
C ILE A 47 7.08 -5.51 1.74
N SER A 48 8.06 -6.19 1.13
CA SER A 48 9.09 -6.92 1.88
C SER A 48 9.95 -6.00 2.74
N GLN A 49 10.26 -4.79 2.25
CA GLN A 49 10.98 -3.76 3.01
C GLN A 49 10.12 -3.17 4.15
N LEU A 50 8.82 -3.00 3.96
CA LEU A 50 7.88 -2.62 5.03
C LEU A 50 7.78 -3.72 6.11
N GLY A 51 7.80 -5.00 5.70
CA GLY A 51 7.86 -6.15 6.61
C GLY A 51 9.16 -6.24 7.43
N GLN A 52 10.26 -5.67 6.93
CA GLN A 52 11.56 -5.66 7.63
C GLN A 52 11.79 -4.41 8.49
N LYS A 53 11.22 -3.24 8.13
CA LYS A 53 11.25 -2.05 9.01
C LYS A 53 10.46 -2.25 10.31
N SER A 54 9.49 -3.18 10.33
CA SER A 54 8.82 -3.60 11.57
C SER A 54 9.61 -4.63 12.39
N ARG A 55 10.76 -5.13 11.92
CA ARG A 55 11.54 -6.18 12.61
C ARG A 55 12.94 -5.77 13.07
N ARG A 56 13.40 -4.54 12.79
CA ARG A 56 14.69 -4.04 13.30
C ARG A 56 14.59 -2.85 14.28
N ASN A 57 13.38 -2.50 14.71
CA ASN A 57 13.15 -1.59 15.82
C ASN A 57 12.12 -2.11 16.84
N SER A 58 11.95 -3.44 16.89
CA SER A 58 11.05 -4.11 17.84
C SER A 58 11.72 -5.34 18.46
N ASP A 59 13.00 -5.25 18.78
CA ASP A 59 13.56 -6.02 19.89
C ASP A 59 13.10 -5.35 21.19
N ASN A 60 11.80 -5.51 21.50
CA ASN A 60 11.19 -5.60 22.83
C ASN A 60 9.67 -5.27 22.76
N LYS A 61 8.81 -6.21 22.33
CA LYS A 61 7.37 -6.26 22.71
C LYS A 61 6.68 -7.52 22.17
N GLY A 62 7.18 -8.68 22.58
CA GLY A 62 6.26 -9.80 22.80
C GLY A 62 5.42 -9.45 24.05
N SER A 63 4.09 -9.35 23.90
CA SER A 63 3.06 -9.53 24.95
C SER A 63 1.96 -8.45 25.10
N ASN A 64 1.90 -7.33 24.35
CA ASN A 64 0.85 -6.32 24.61
C ASN A 64 0.12 -5.81 23.36
N ARG A 65 -0.53 -6.69 22.60
CA ARG A 65 -1.47 -6.26 21.53
C ARG A 65 -2.79 -5.69 22.07
N GLY A 66 -2.97 -5.65 23.39
CA GLY A 66 -4.19 -5.15 24.04
C GLY A 66 -3.97 -4.10 25.12
N ASN A 67 -2.73 -3.77 25.51
CA ASN A 67 -2.46 -2.83 26.60
C ASN A 67 -1.73 -1.58 26.13
N CYS A 68 -1.88 -0.52 26.91
CA CYS A 68 -1.34 0.81 26.68
C CYS A 68 0.15 0.75 26.32
N CYS A 69 0.53 1.43 25.24
CA CYS A 69 1.92 1.45 24.79
C CYS A 69 2.86 2.24 25.72
N LEU A 70 2.31 3.09 26.61
CA LEU A 70 3.03 3.92 27.55
C LEU A 70 3.26 3.24 28.90
N CYS A 71 2.18 2.90 29.64
CA CYS A 71 2.34 2.26 30.96
C CYS A 71 2.55 0.75 30.87
N CYS A 72 2.13 0.10 29.77
CA CYS A 72 2.12 -1.37 29.62
C CYS A 72 1.29 -2.15 30.66
N GLU A 73 0.60 -1.46 31.57
CA GLU A 73 -0.20 -2.05 32.66
C GLU A 73 -1.66 -2.20 32.24
N GLU A 74 -2.31 -1.10 31.87
CA GLU A 74 -3.75 -1.04 31.59
C GLU A 74 -4.09 -1.41 30.13
N PRO A 75 -5.25 -2.02 29.86
CA PRO A 75 -5.73 -2.26 28.50
C PRO A 75 -5.90 -0.95 27.71
N ILE A 76 -5.86 -1.04 26.38
CA ILE A 76 -6.19 0.06 25.49
C ILE A 76 -7.71 0.28 25.55
N ASP A 77 -8.13 1.38 26.16
CA ASP A 77 -9.53 1.79 26.30
C ASP A 77 -9.78 3.22 25.82
N SER A 78 -8.87 3.79 25.02
CA SER A 78 -9.00 5.16 24.52
C SER A 78 -8.63 5.31 23.04
N LEU A 79 -9.32 6.24 22.39
CA LEU A 79 -9.10 6.69 21.03
C LEU A 79 -8.66 8.16 21.04
N LEU A 80 -7.63 8.47 20.25
CA LEU A 80 -7.15 9.83 20.07
C LEU A 80 -7.95 10.52 18.94
N TYR A 81 -8.74 11.54 19.28
CA TYR A 81 -9.67 12.20 18.35
C TYR A 81 -8.94 12.87 17.18
N ARG A 82 -9.55 12.81 15.98
CA ARG A 82 -9.02 13.10 14.63
C ARG A 82 -8.20 11.98 13.99
N CYS A 83 -7.15 11.47 14.63
CA CYS A 83 -6.31 10.44 14.01
C CYS A 83 -6.83 9.01 14.23
N GLY A 84 -7.69 8.80 15.22
CA GLY A 84 -8.41 7.53 15.44
C GLY A 84 -7.57 6.39 16.02
N HIS A 85 -6.29 6.62 16.30
CA HIS A 85 -5.40 5.58 16.82
C HIS A 85 -5.76 5.23 18.27
N MET A 86 -5.90 3.92 18.53
CA MET A 86 -6.11 3.35 19.86
C MET A 86 -4.82 2.68 20.33
N CYS A 87 -3.97 3.40 21.06
CA CYS A 87 -2.66 2.87 21.50
C CYS A 87 -2.38 3.08 22.98
N THR A 88 -3.30 3.70 23.72
CA THR A 88 -3.12 4.07 25.12
C THR A 88 -4.36 3.74 25.95
N CYS A 89 -4.18 3.54 27.26
CA CYS A 89 -5.29 3.64 28.20
C CYS A 89 -5.70 5.10 28.38
N PHE A 90 -6.90 5.34 28.91
CA PHE A 90 -7.51 6.66 29.02
C PHE A 90 -6.70 7.63 29.89
N LYS A 91 -6.09 7.13 30.98
CA LYS A 91 -5.22 7.94 31.84
C LYS A 91 -4.00 8.45 31.07
N CYS A 92 -3.25 7.54 30.44
CA CYS A 92 -2.06 7.90 29.68
C CYS A 92 -2.39 8.77 28.45
N ALA A 93 -3.56 8.60 27.83
CA ALA A 93 -4.02 9.45 26.74
C ALA A 93 -4.24 10.91 27.20
N HIS A 94 -4.80 11.11 28.39
CA HIS A 94 -4.97 12.44 28.96
C HIS A 94 -3.63 13.09 29.33
N ASP A 95 -2.69 12.32 29.89
CA ASP A 95 -1.34 12.81 30.19
C ASP A 95 -0.60 13.20 28.89
N LEU A 96 -0.79 12.43 27.82
CA LEU A 96 -0.31 12.75 26.46
C LEU A 96 -0.88 14.07 25.94
N LEU A 97 -2.20 14.27 26.06
CA LEU A 97 -2.88 15.49 25.63
C LEU A 97 -2.35 16.73 26.36
N ARG A 98 -2.12 16.62 27.68
CA ARG A 98 -1.56 17.71 28.51
C ARG A 98 -0.08 17.95 28.28
N GLY A 99 0.66 16.90 27.90
CA GLY A 99 2.09 16.93 27.67
C GLY A 99 2.44 17.30 26.23
N THR A 100 2.83 16.30 25.43
CA THR A 100 3.31 16.51 24.06
C THR A 100 2.20 16.89 23.08
N GLY A 101 0.94 16.54 23.39
CA GLY A 101 -0.22 16.77 22.54
C GLY A 101 -0.18 16.03 21.20
N LYS A 102 0.64 14.98 21.04
CA LYS A 102 0.85 14.27 19.76
C LYS A 102 0.64 12.78 19.87
N CYS A 103 0.00 12.17 18.88
CA CYS A 103 -0.22 10.73 18.81
C CYS A 103 1.12 9.95 18.76
N PRO A 104 1.32 8.90 19.59
CA PRO A 104 2.52 8.06 19.54
C PRO A 104 2.73 7.30 18.22
N ILE A 105 1.68 7.11 17.43
CA ILE A 105 1.73 6.34 16.17
C ILE A 105 2.01 7.26 14.97
N CYS A 106 1.16 8.26 14.73
CA CYS A 106 1.21 9.09 13.53
C CYS A 106 1.78 10.50 13.78
N ARG A 107 1.97 10.90 15.04
CA ARG A 107 2.43 12.23 15.47
C ARG A 107 1.46 13.39 15.19
N ASP A 108 0.27 13.11 14.68
CA ASP A 108 -0.80 14.11 14.54
C ASP A 108 -1.17 14.72 15.91
N PRO A 109 -1.56 16.00 15.95
CA PRO A 109 -2.06 16.64 17.17
C PRO A 109 -3.29 15.90 17.74
N ILE A 110 -3.28 15.67 19.05
CA ILE A 110 -4.42 15.12 19.78
C ILE A 110 -5.34 16.29 20.10
N MET A 111 -6.55 16.27 19.54
CA MET A 111 -7.55 17.32 19.80
C MET A 111 -8.43 16.99 21.01
N ASP A 112 -8.70 15.71 21.22
CA ASP A 112 -9.47 15.20 22.35
C ASP A 112 -9.18 13.70 22.56
N VAL A 113 -9.60 13.16 23.70
CA VAL A 113 -9.47 11.74 24.05
C VAL A 113 -10.85 11.16 24.32
N VAL A 114 -11.22 10.14 23.55
CA VAL A 114 -12.51 9.45 23.69
C VAL A 114 -12.28 8.09 24.32
N ARG A 115 -13.03 7.78 25.39
CA ARG A 115 -13.01 6.44 25.99
C ARG A 115 -13.79 5.46 25.11
N ALA A 116 -13.19 4.32 24.81
CA ALA A 116 -13.79 3.24 24.04
C ALA A 116 -14.26 2.12 24.97
N TYR A 117 -15.46 1.63 24.74
CA TYR A 117 -16.03 0.49 25.46
C TYR A 117 -16.30 -0.62 24.44
N ALA A 118 -15.80 -1.84 24.71
CA ALA A 118 -16.14 -2.99 23.90
C ALA A 118 -17.61 -3.37 24.16
N HIS A 119 -18.37 -3.60 23.09
CA HIS A 119 -19.68 -4.23 23.19
C HIS A 119 -19.47 -5.74 23.10
N SER A 120 -19.78 -6.45 24.18
CA SER A 120 -19.73 -7.91 24.30
C SER A 120 -21.12 -8.51 24.21
#